data_AF-A0A2D9SEH5-F1
#
_entry.id   AF-A0A2D9SEH5-F1
#
_cell.length_a   1.000
_cell.length_b   1.000
_cell.length_c   1.000
_cell.angle_alpha   90.00
_cell.angle_beta   90.00
_cell.angle_gamma   90.00
#
_symmetry.space_group_name_H-M   'P 1'
#
loop_
_entity.id
_entity.type
_entity.pdbx_description
1 polymer ?
#
loop_
_entity_poly.entity_id
_entity_poly.type
_entity_poly.pdbx_seq_one_letter_code
_entity_poly.pdbx_strand_id
1 'polypeptide(L)'
;MSKKNNKLYRICDALGCELEGIYPAPKSREKLNEYCFFCLEHIREYNKSWNYFEGLNEVQFEREIRKATTWDRPSWKFGTKRINDDYKFIFDMFQKDRQEKKKPIDKELLDSWKILDLKPESTIKDVKKKYKTLAKKWHPDTTLNLNKDNKKNNETFVLITKAYEKIIKSLTEKTI
;
A
#
# COMPACT_ATOMS: atom_id res chain seq x y z
N MET A 1 -1.28 -31.23 1.74
CA MET A 1 0.13 -31.44 2.13
C MET A 1 0.22 -31.33 3.64
N SER A 2 0.27 -32.47 4.35
CA SER A 2 0.38 -32.50 5.81
C SER A 2 1.71 -31.92 6.26
N LYS A 3 1.66 -30.85 7.06
CA LYS A 3 2.84 -30.33 7.77
C LYS A 3 3.32 -31.45 8.71
N LYS A 4 4.45 -32.06 8.40
CA LYS A 4 5.12 -32.99 9.32
C LYS A 4 5.62 -32.15 10.50
N ASN A 5 4.97 -32.28 11.65
CA ASN A 5 5.43 -31.71 12.91
C ASN A 5 6.74 -32.41 13.32
N ASN A 6 7.88 -31.77 13.03
CA ASN A 6 9.15 -32.18 13.63
C ASN A 6 9.07 -31.92 15.14
N LYS A 7 8.62 -32.91 15.91
CA LYS A 7 8.66 -32.88 17.38
C LYS A 7 10.13 -32.97 17.76
N LEU A 8 10.77 -31.81 17.99
CA LEU A 8 12.11 -31.74 18.57
C LEU A 8 12.02 -32.34 19.97
N TYR A 9 12.55 -33.55 20.13
CA TYR A 9 12.62 -34.21 21.42
C TYR A 9 13.66 -33.47 22.26
N ARG A 10 13.20 -32.83 23.35
CA ARG A 10 14.04 -32.09 24.29
C ARG A 10 13.82 -32.68 25.67
N ILE A 11 14.90 -32.78 26.44
CA ILE A 11 14.86 -33.18 27.84
C ILE A 11 14.59 -31.92 28.67
N CYS A 12 14.00 -32.09 29.85
CA CYS A 12 13.79 -31.03 30.81
C CYS A 12 15.11 -30.37 31.23
N ASP A 13 15.20 -29.04 31.21
CA ASP A 13 16.39 -28.27 31.59
C ASP A 13 16.63 -28.22 33.13
N ALA A 14 15.81 -28.90 33.92
CA ALA A 14 15.94 -28.96 35.37
C ALA A 14 17.07 -29.92 35.79
N LEU A 15 17.78 -29.57 36.87
CA LEU A 15 18.89 -30.38 37.37
C LEU A 15 18.42 -31.80 37.74
N GLY A 16 18.95 -32.80 37.05
CA GLY A 16 18.66 -34.21 37.33
C GLY A 16 17.31 -34.72 36.82
N CYS A 17 16.63 -34.00 35.92
CA CYS A 17 15.37 -34.44 35.33
C CYS A 17 15.57 -34.99 33.91
N GLU A 18 15.10 -36.22 33.65
CA GLU A 18 15.17 -36.87 32.33
C GLU A 18 13.83 -36.88 31.57
N LEU A 19 12.81 -36.19 32.11
CA LEU A 19 11.47 -36.11 31.51
C LEU A 19 11.46 -35.24 30.24
N GLU A 20 10.44 -35.41 29.39
CA GLU A 20 10.25 -34.58 28.19
C GLU A 20 10.00 -33.10 28.55
N GLY A 21 10.83 -32.20 28.00
CA GLY A 21 10.71 -30.76 28.10
C GLY A 21 9.77 -30.20 27.04
N ILE A 22 8.46 -30.21 27.32
CA ILE A 22 7.42 -29.74 26.38
C ILE A 22 7.12 -28.25 26.57
N TYR A 23 7.25 -27.74 27.79
CA TYR A 23 6.77 -26.41 28.17
C TYR A 23 7.90 -25.37 28.14
N PRO A 24 7.84 -24.36 27.25
CA PRO A 24 8.82 -23.29 27.24
C PRO A 24 8.56 -22.27 28.36
N ALA A 25 9.63 -21.83 29.01
CA ALA A 25 9.66 -20.72 29.95
C ALA A 25 10.76 -19.72 29.55
N PRO A 26 10.55 -18.40 29.69
CA PRO A 26 11.60 -17.41 29.43
C PRO A 26 12.78 -17.65 30.38
N LYS A 27 14.02 -17.36 29.97
CA LYS A 27 15.18 -17.54 30.86
C LYS A 27 15.30 -16.47 31.93
N SER A 28 15.06 -15.22 31.54
CA SER A 28 15.20 -14.05 32.41
C SER A 28 14.31 -12.91 31.91
N ARG A 29 14.05 -11.92 32.78
CA ARG A 29 13.20 -10.76 32.44
C ARG A 29 13.75 -9.97 31.26
N GLU A 30 15.07 -9.91 31.13
CA GLU A 30 15.78 -9.13 30.11
C GLU A 30 15.84 -9.87 28.77
N LYS A 31 15.76 -11.21 28.82
CA LYS A 31 15.89 -12.08 27.66
C LYS A 31 14.62 -12.91 27.45
N LEU A 32 13.50 -12.22 27.19
CA LEU A 32 12.19 -12.85 26.93
C LEU A 32 12.18 -13.74 25.68
N ASN A 33 13.15 -13.58 24.78
CA ASN A 33 13.29 -14.35 23.55
C ASN A 33 14.12 -15.63 23.71
N GLU A 34 14.81 -15.81 24.84
CA GLU A 34 15.54 -17.03 25.16
C GLU A 34 14.66 -17.91 26.06
N TYR A 35 14.44 -19.16 25.66
CA TYR A 35 13.56 -20.10 26.38
C TYR A 35 14.33 -21.30 26.93
N CYS A 36 13.96 -21.74 28.15
CA CYS A 36 14.24 -23.07 28.69
C CYS A 36 13.01 -23.96 28.53
N PHE A 37 13.20 -25.26 28.43
CA PHE A 37 12.12 -26.24 28.25
C PHE A 37 12.02 -27.14 29.47
N PHE A 38 10.83 -27.19 30.07
CA PHE A 38 10.57 -27.93 31.30
C PHE A 38 9.48 -28.98 31.12
N CYS A 39 9.49 -29.99 31.99
CA CYS A 39 8.37 -30.91 32.17
C CYS A 39 7.24 -30.22 32.98
N LEU A 40 6.09 -30.89 33.12
CA LEU A 40 4.90 -30.34 33.78
C LEU A 40 5.13 -29.96 35.26
N GLU A 41 6.01 -30.66 35.95
CA GLU A 41 6.30 -30.40 37.37
C GLU A 41 7.20 -29.18 37.53
N HIS A 42 8.33 -29.16 36.82
CA HIS A 42 9.30 -28.07 36.90
C HIS A 42 8.78 -26.75 36.33
N ILE A 43 7.92 -26.77 35.30
CA ILE A 43 7.31 -25.52 34.81
C ILE A 43 6.39 -24.88 35.87
N ARG A 44 5.72 -25.67 36.71
CA ARG A 44 4.87 -25.16 37.79
C ARG A 44 5.69 -24.51 38.88
N GLU A 45 6.79 -25.16 39.27
CA GLU A 45 7.73 -24.60 40.24
C GLU A 45 8.38 -23.32 39.71
N TYR A 46 8.83 -23.35 38.45
CA TYR A 46 9.37 -22.19 37.75
C TYR A 46 8.38 -21.02 37.77
N ASN A 47 7.15 -21.22 37.28
CA ASN A 47 6.12 -20.19 37.25
C ASN A 47 5.72 -19.68 38.64
N LYS A 48 5.81 -20.53 39.68
CA LYS A 48 5.55 -20.13 41.07
C LYS A 48 6.65 -19.22 41.61
N SER A 49 7.90 -19.49 41.25
CA SER A 49 9.06 -18.67 41.63
C SER A 49 9.24 -17.43 40.75
N TRP A 50 8.61 -17.41 39.57
CA TRP A 50 8.78 -16.36 38.59
C TRP A 50 7.98 -15.10 38.95
N ASN A 51 8.71 -14.02 39.24
CA ASN A 51 8.13 -12.69 39.37
C ASN A 51 8.73 -11.74 38.33
N TYR A 52 7.94 -11.38 37.31
CA TYR A 52 8.38 -10.44 36.28
C TYR A 52 8.77 -9.07 36.85
N PHE A 53 8.15 -8.66 37.97
CA PHE A 53 8.36 -7.36 38.59
C PHE A 53 9.43 -7.36 39.70
N GLU A 54 10.16 -8.45 39.88
CA GLU A 54 11.20 -8.55 40.90
C GLU A 54 12.32 -7.52 40.66
N GLY A 55 12.65 -6.74 41.68
CA GLY A 55 13.72 -5.73 41.64
C GLY A 55 13.38 -4.43 40.89
N LEU A 56 12.14 -4.23 40.45
CA LEU A 56 11.73 -2.93 39.88
C LEU A 56 11.47 -1.89 40.98
N ASN A 57 12.02 -0.68 40.78
CA ASN A 57 11.68 0.49 41.59
C ASN A 57 10.32 1.07 41.16
N GLU A 58 9.65 1.84 42.03
CA GLU A 58 8.33 2.43 41.81
C GLU A 58 8.25 3.23 40.50
N VAL A 59 9.26 4.05 40.21
CA VAL A 59 9.34 4.84 38.96
C VAL A 59 9.41 3.95 37.72
N GLN A 60 10.09 2.80 37.81
CA GLN A 60 10.21 1.87 36.70
C GLN A 60 8.91 1.08 36.53
N PHE A 61 8.26 0.69 37.63
CA PHE A 61 6.95 0.04 37.62
C PHE A 61 5.87 0.94 36.98
N GLU A 62 5.82 2.22 37.36
CA GLU A 62 4.90 3.19 36.77
C GLU A 62 5.15 3.37 35.26
N ARG A 63 6.41 3.27 34.82
CA ARG A 63 6.77 3.30 33.40
C ARG A 63 6.24 2.07 32.66
N GLU A 64 6.36 0.87 33.23
CA GLU A 64 5.81 -0.36 32.66
C GLU A 64 4.27 -0.30 32.56
N ILE A 65 3.58 0.24 33.57
CA ILE A 65 2.12 0.47 33.50
C ILE A 65 1.76 1.41 32.34
N ARG A 66 2.49 2.52 32.19
CA ARG A 66 2.25 3.46 31.08
C ARG A 66 2.46 2.81 29.73
N LYS A 67 3.52 2.01 29.57
CA LYS A 67 3.78 1.28 28.32
C LYS A 67 2.69 0.24 28.02
N ALA A 68 2.26 -0.52 29.03
CA ALA A 68 1.20 -1.52 28.87
C ALA A 68 -0.11 -0.87 28.39
N THR A 69 -0.43 0.33 28.90
CA THR A 69 -1.58 1.13 28.43
C THR A 69 -1.50 1.42 26.92
N THR A 70 -0.29 1.66 26.40
CA THR A 70 -0.07 1.93 24.97
C THR A 70 0.33 0.70 24.17
N TRP A 71 0.18 -0.52 24.71
CA TRP A 71 0.62 -1.77 24.07
C TRP A 71 2.09 -1.74 23.65
N ASP A 72 2.96 -1.22 24.53
CA ASP A 72 4.39 -0.98 24.28
C ASP A 72 4.69 -0.11 23.05
N ARG A 73 3.67 0.58 22.51
CA ARG A 73 3.85 1.49 21.38
C ARG A 73 4.59 2.74 21.86
N PRO A 74 5.76 3.07 21.27
CA PRO A 74 6.49 4.27 21.66
C PRO A 74 5.69 5.53 21.30
N SER A 75 5.34 6.33 22.32
CA SER A 75 4.70 7.63 22.16
C SER A 75 5.73 8.76 22.26
N TRP A 76 5.54 9.82 21.47
CA TRP A 76 6.42 10.99 21.47
C TRP A 76 5.63 12.20 21.94
N LYS A 77 6.19 13.05 22.80
CA LYS A 77 5.55 14.33 23.12
C LYS A 77 5.46 15.13 21.82
N PHE A 78 4.26 15.59 21.47
CA PHE A 78 4.02 16.39 20.29
C PHE A 78 5.01 17.57 20.26
N GLY A 79 5.75 17.74 19.15
CA GLY A 79 6.74 18.82 18.98
C GLY A 79 8.12 18.62 19.61
N THR A 80 8.43 17.50 20.28
CA THR A 80 9.73 17.29 20.96
C THR A 80 10.76 16.48 20.17
N LYS A 81 10.31 15.68 19.19
CA LYS A 81 11.24 15.09 18.24
C LYS A 81 11.72 16.21 17.31
N ARG A 82 13.04 16.45 17.26
CA ARG A 82 13.62 16.98 16.03
C ARG A 82 13.31 15.93 14.97
N ILE A 83 12.36 16.25 14.11
CA ILE A 83 12.05 15.53 12.89
C ILE A 83 13.26 15.78 11.99
N ASN A 84 14.47 15.34 12.35
CA ASN A 84 15.66 15.48 11.52
C ASN A 84 16.27 14.09 11.31
N ASP A 85 16.43 13.77 10.03
CA ASP A 85 17.19 12.68 9.41
C ASP A 85 16.44 11.36 9.11
N ASP A 86 15.73 10.74 10.05
CA ASP A 86 15.25 9.36 9.82
C ASP A 86 14.00 9.23 8.92
N TYR A 87 13.03 10.12 9.06
CA TYR A 87 11.79 10.07 8.28
C TYR A 87 12.02 10.41 6.82
N LYS A 88 12.99 11.29 6.51
CA LYS A 88 13.37 11.59 5.13
C LYS A 88 14.08 10.41 4.50
N PHE A 89 14.96 9.71 5.23
CA PHE A 89 15.57 8.46 4.77
C PHE A 89 14.54 7.36 4.52
N ILE A 90 13.61 7.12 5.47
CA ILE A 90 12.54 6.13 5.31
C ILE A 90 11.64 6.51 4.12
N PHE A 91 11.22 7.77 4.01
CA PHE A 91 10.40 8.25 2.92
C PHE A 91 11.12 8.16 1.56
N ASP A 92 12.40 8.50 1.50
CA ASP A 92 13.24 8.39 0.31
C ASP A 92 13.51 6.93 -0.09
N MET A 93 13.62 6.02 0.89
CA MET A 93 13.73 4.57 0.66
C MET A 93 12.44 4.00 0.05
N PHE A 94 11.26 4.41 0.55
CA PHE A 94 9.96 4.09 -0.04
C PHE A 94 9.69 4.79 -1.38
N GLN A 95 10.40 5.86 -1.70
CA GLN A 95 10.32 6.53 -3.01
C GLN A 95 11.33 5.97 -4.03
N LYS A 96 12.51 5.51 -3.62
CA LYS A 96 13.51 4.91 -4.52
C LYS A 96 13.01 3.64 -5.20
N ASP A 97 12.17 2.85 -4.52
CA ASP A 97 11.49 1.69 -5.13
C ASP A 97 10.34 2.07 -6.05
N ARG A 98 9.82 3.30 -5.93
CA ARG A 98 9.05 3.96 -6.98
C ARG A 98 10.03 4.60 -7.96
N GLN A 99 10.71 3.78 -8.75
CA GLN A 99 11.11 4.27 -10.06
C GLN A 99 9.87 4.89 -10.68
N GLU A 100 9.92 6.19 -10.97
CA GLU A 100 8.89 6.88 -11.72
C GLU A 100 8.74 6.12 -13.04
N LYS A 101 7.82 5.15 -13.08
CA LYS A 101 7.32 4.62 -14.34
C LYS A 101 6.73 5.85 -15.00
N LYS A 102 7.48 6.46 -15.93
CA LYS A 102 6.99 7.53 -16.80
C LYS A 102 5.61 7.06 -17.21
N LYS A 103 4.57 7.78 -16.76
CA LYS A 103 3.19 7.40 -17.07
C LYS A 103 3.19 7.11 -18.57
N PRO A 104 2.81 5.89 -19.00
CA PRO A 104 2.87 5.56 -20.41
C PRO A 104 2.15 6.68 -21.14
N ILE A 105 2.83 7.31 -22.10
CA ILE A 105 2.22 8.34 -22.96
C ILE A 105 0.86 7.77 -23.37
N ASP A 106 -0.22 8.46 -23.00
CA ASP A 106 -1.57 7.97 -23.15
C ASP A 106 -1.82 7.81 -24.65
N LYS A 107 -1.56 6.61 -25.19
CA LYS A 107 -1.57 6.32 -26.63
C LYS A 107 -2.93 6.71 -27.22
N GLU A 108 -3.98 6.48 -26.45
CA GLU A 108 -5.35 6.86 -26.78
C GLU A 108 -5.57 8.37 -26.88
N LEU A 109 -4.84 9.19 -26.10
CA LEU A 109 -4.90 10.64 -26.21
C LEU A 109 -4.25 11.10 -27.52
N LEU A 110 -3.10 10.50 -27.87
CA LEU A 110 -2.45 10.75 -29.16
C LEU A 110 -3.37 10.37 -30.34
N ASP A 111 -4.06 9.24 -30.23
CA ASP A 111 -5.00 8.80 -31.26
C ASP A 111 -6.24 9.71 -31.34
N SER A 112 -6.70 10.25 -30.21
CA SER A 112 -7.77 11.26 -30.18
C SER A 112 -7.38 12.53 -30.95
N TRP A 113 -6.14 13.00 -30.82
CA TRP A 113 -5.62 14.15 -31.58
C TRP A 113 -5.54 13.85 -33.08
N LYS A 114 -5.15 12.62 -33.47
CA LYS A 114 -5.14 12.19 -34.88
C LYS A 114 -6.55 12.14 -35.49
N ILE A 115 -7.55 11.66 -34.74
CA ILE A 115 -8.94 11.57 -35.21
C ILE A 115 -9.52 12.96 -35.53
N LEU A 116 -9.18 13.97 -34.73
CA LEU A 116 -9.61 15.35 -34.97
C LEU A 116 -8.71 16.11 -35.96
N ASP A 117 -7.63 15.49 -36.44
CA ASP A 117 -6.61 16.09 -37.31
C ASP A 117 -6.03 17.39 -36.73
N LEU A 118 -5.67 17.34 -35.44
CA LEU A 118 -5.16 18.48 -34.67
C LEU A 118 -3.82 18.15 -33.98
N LYS A 119 -3.00 19.17 -33.78
CA LYS A 119 -1.76 19.05 -33.01
C LYS A 119 -2.06 19.14 -31.50
N PRO A 120 -1.28 18.46 -30.63
CA PRO A 120 -1.48 18.48 -29.17
C PRO A 120 -1.38 19.86 -28.50
N GLU A 121 -0.88 20.87 -29.21
CA GLU A 121 -0.68 22.25 -28.74
C GLU A 121 -1.85 23.19 -29.09
N SER A 122 -2.95 22.65 -29.62
CA SER A 122 -4.09 23.45 -30.08
C SER A 122 -4.90 24.04 -28.92
N THR A 123 -5.43 25.26 -29.10
CA THR A 123 -6.28 25.91 -28.07
C THR A 123 -7.66 25.27 -28.00
N ILE A 124 -8.33 25.32 -26.84
CA ILE A 124 -9.72 24.82 -26.65
C ILE A 124 -10.69 25.38 -27.71
N LYS A 125 -10.50 26.64 -28.12
CA LYS A 125 -11.32 27.29 -29.16
C LYS A 125 -11.21 26.58 -30.51
N ASP A 126 -10.02 26.16 -30.89
CA ASP A 126 -9.74 25.50 -32.17
C ASP A 126 -10.31 24.08 -32.20
N VAL A 127 -10.16 23.35 -31.08
CA VAL A 127 -10.75 22.02 -30.90
C VAL A 127 -12.28 22.09 -31.05
N LYS A 128 -12.94 23.05 -30.40
CA LYS A 128 -14.39 23.26 -30.52
C LYS A 128 -14.81 23.63 -31.95
N LYS A 129 -14.01 24.44 -32.64
CA LYS A 129 -14.28 24.83 -34.03
C LYS A 129 -14.20 23.61 -34.96
N LYS A 130 -13.16 22.78 -34.83
CA LYS A 130 -13.02 21.57 -35.64
C LYS A 130 -14.09 20.52 -35.35
N TYR A 131 -14.40 20.28 -34.08
CA TYR A 131 -15.50 19.40 -33.70
C TYR A 131 -16.81 19.82 -34.37
N LYS A 132 -17.18 21.11 -34.34
CA LYS A 132 -18.40 21.61 -35.00
C LYS A 132 -18.39 21.35 -36.51
N THR A 133 -17.26 21.49 -37.19
CA THR A 133 -17.17 21.19 -38.64
C THR A 133 -17.32 19.71 -38.94
N LEU A 134 -16.72 18.83 -38.12
CA LEU A 134 -16.79 17.38 -38.28
C LEU A 134 -18.17 16.83 -37.91
N ALA A 135 -18.76 17.32 -36.82
CA ALA A 135 -20.09 16.94 -36.38
C ALA A 135 -21.15 17.24 -37.44
N LYS A 136 -21.09 18.40 -38.11
CA LYS A 136 -22.00 18.73 -39.21
C LYS A 136 -21.85 17.80 -40.42
N LYS A 137 -20.61 17.36 -40.71
CA LYS A 137 -20.29 16.49 -41.85
C LYS A 137 -20.73 15.04 -41.63
N TRP A 138 -20.63 14.56 -40.39
CA TRP A 138 -20.86 13.16 -40.02
C TRP A 138 -22.11 12.96 -39.16
N HIS A 139 -23.00 13.96 -39.06
CA HIS A 139 -24.23 13.81 -38.28
C HIS A 139 -25.14 12.77 -38.94
N PRO A 140 -25.76 11.85 -38.17
CA PRO A 140 -26.69 10.86 -38.73
C PRO A 140 -27.81 11.53 -39.55
N ASP A 141 -28.31 12.68 -39.10
CA ASP A 141 -29.41 13.40 -39.75
C ASP A 141 -29.01 14.22 -40.99
N THR A 142 -27.71 14.45 -41.25
CA THR A 142 -27.25 15.25 -42.41
C THR A 142 -26.76 14.41 -43.57
N THR A 143 -27.02 13.10 -43.56
CA THR A 143 -26.55 12.17 -44.58
C THR A 143 -27.35 12.32 -45.89
N LEU A 144 -26.78 13.11 -46.80
CA LEU A 144 -27.18 13.28 -48.20
C LEU A 144 -27.14 11.98 -49.06
N ASN A 145 -26.98 10.77 -48.51
CA ASN A 145 -26.98 9.55 -49.31
C ASN A 145 -27.61 8.33 -48.60
N LEU A 146 -28.72 7.91 -49.19
CA LEU A 146 -29.67 6.83 -48.84
C LEU A 146 -29.11 5.39 -48.88
N ASN A 147 -27.81 5.13 -48.70
CA ASN A 147 -27.24 3.80 -48.97
C ASN A 147 -26.47 3.19 -47.79
N LYS A 148 -26.26 1.85 -47.87
CA LYS A 148 -25.70 0.86 -46.92
C LYS A 148 -24.51 1.26 -46.00
N ASP A 149 -23.94 2.46 -46.12
CA ASP A 149 -22.81 2.96 -45.34
C ASP A 149 -23.19 3.83 -44.13
N ASN A 150 -24.48 4.02 -43.82
CA ASN A 150 -24.94 4.75 -42.63
C ASN A 150 -24.34 4.23 -41.31
N LYS A 151 -24.08 2.92 -41.23
CA LYS A 151 -23.44 2.32 -40.06
C LYS A 151 -22.03 2.86 -39.83
N LYS A 152 -21.23 3.02 -40.90
CA LYS A 152 -19.88 3.58 -40.82
C LYS A 152 -19.90 5.07 -40.44
N ASN A 153 -20.86 5.83 -40.97
CA ASN A 153 -21.01 7.24 -40.62
C ASN A 153 -21.30 7.41 -39.12
N ASN A 154 -22.23 6.61 -38.58
CA ASN A 154 -22.54 6.61 -37.16
C ASN A 154 -21.33 6.22 -36.30
N GLU A 155 -20.59 5.18 -36.71
CA GLU A 155 -19.35 4.76 -36.04
C GLU A 155 -18.31 5.88 -36.02
N THR A 156 -18.09 6.56 -37.16
CA THR A 156 -17.16 7.70 -37.23
C THR A 156 -17.59 8.87 -36.35
N PHE A 157 -18.89 9.18 -36.28
CA PHE A 157 -19.40 10.23 -35.39
C PHE A 157 -19.15 9.90 -33.91
N VAL A 158 -19.41 8.66 -33.51
CA VAL A 158 -19.13 8.18 -32.14
C VAL A 158 -17.63 8.25 -31.80
N LEU A 159 -16.74 7.98 -32.75
CA LEU A 159 -15.29 8.13 -32.55
C LEU A 159 -14.90 9.60 -32.37
N ILE A 160 -15.47 10.50 -33.17
CA ILE A 160 -15.20 11.95 -33.11
C ILE A 160 -15.67 12.54 -31.76
N THR A 161 -16.84 12.15 -31.26
CA THR A 161 -17.36 12.63 -29.96
C THR A 161 -16.48 12.15 -28.80
N LYS A 162 -16.13 10.86 -28.78
CA LYS A 162 -15.22 10.28 -27.78
C LYS A 162 -13.86 10.96 -27.77
N ALA A 163 -13.27 11.20 -28.95
CA ALA A 163 -11.99 11.89 -29.08
C ALA A 163 -12.06 13.33 -28.53
N TYR A 164 -13.13 14.06 -28.83
CA TYR A 164 -13.36 15.42 -28.34
C TYR A 164 -13.49 15.48 -26.81
N GLU A 165 -14.27 14.60 -26.21
CA GLU A 165 -14.45 14.53 -24.75
C GLU A 165 -13.12 14.27 -24.03
N LYS A 166 -12.33 13.31 -24.53
CA LYS A 166 -11.02 12.97 -23.97
C LYS A 166 -10.04 14.13 -24.06
N ILE A 167 -10.01 14.84 -25.19
CA ILE A 167 -9.16 16.02 -25.35
C ILE A 167 -9.55 17.13 -24.38
N ILE A 168 -10.85 17.44 -24.24
CA ILE A 168 -11.31 18.48 -23.30
C ILE A 168 -10.93 18.13 -21.87
N LYS A 169 -11.18 16.88 -21.44
CA LYS A 169 -10.83 16.43 -20.09
C LYS A 169 -9.33 16.63 -19.81
N SER A 170 -8.47 16.26 -20.77
CA SER A 170 -7.03 16.42 -20.64
C SER A 170 -6.56 17.89 -20.57
N LEU A 171 -7.27 18.80 -21.24
CA LEU A 171 -6.96 20.23 -21.23
C LEU A 171 -7.45 20.90 -19.93
N THR A 172 -8.57 20.45 -19.36
CA THR A 172 -9.10 20.96 -18.09
C THR A 172 -8.33 20.45 -16.88
N GLU A 173 -7.83 19.21 -16.90
CA GLU A 173 -7.02 18.64 -15.82
C GLU A 173 -5.63 19.29 -15.71
N LYS A 174 -5.12 19.89 -16.79
CA LYS A 174 -3.83 20.61 -16.81
C LYS A 174 -3.91 22.04 -16.26
N THR A 175 -5.10 22.61 -16.16
CA THR A 175 -5.29 24.01 -15.69
C THR A 175 -5.49 24.12 -14.18
N ILE A 176 -5.57 23.00 -13.47
CA ILE A 176 -5.70 22.89 -12.01
C ILE A 176 -4.34 22.50 -11.44
#